data_AF-A0A7X2Z469-F1
#
_entry.id   AF-A0A7X2Z469-F1
#
_cell.length_a   1.000
_cell.length_b   1.000
_cell.length_c   1.000
_cell.angle_alpha   90.00
_cell.angle_beta   90.00
_cell.angle_gamma   90.00
#
_symmetry.space_group_name_H-M   'P 1'
#
loop_
_entity.id
_entity.type
_entity.pdbx_description
1 polymer ?
#
loop_
_entity_poly.entity_id
_entity_poly.type
_entity_poly.pdbx_seq_one_letter_code
_entity_poly.pdbx_strand_id
1 'polypeptide(L)'
;MNNSLLLKISESLDSDRLSLSELAAEINDIISQHELSEQLELHGSINKKQLARLYSVLNLVHMDSSVKEHITWNYFKNKCDETDTTYINEELLEEIVETYRESKYLGLESLIIDALKTDKIQLNQISKLEKCFFSKAFIKESVAFKHREIIRDGGILDKEQVVTLLKYRAYTTVELAIDQSAVSKDGLIEVRKPNPHENDRKLREKLFHKAQNLYSHSDNRGD
;
A
#
# COMPACT_ATOMS: atom_id res chain seq x y z
N MET A 1 -19.45 21.69 -3.26
CA MET A 1 -18.26 22.28 -3.88
C MET A 1 -18.47 23.76 -4.16
N ASN A 2 -17.93 24.61 -3.29
CA ASN A 2 -17.94 26.05 -3.47
C ASN A 2 -16.85 26.42 -4.48
N ASN A 3 -17.25 26.70 -5.72
CA ASN A 3 -16.32 27.00 -6.83
C ASN A 3 -15.33 28.14 -6.50
N SER A 4 -15.61 28.98 -5.50
CA SER A 4 -14.74 30.09 -5.07
C SER A 4 -13.45 29.62 -4.40
N LEU A 5 -13.46 28.61 -3.52
CA LEU A 5 -12.26 28.14 -2.81
C LEU A 5 -11.21 27.61 -3.78
N LEU A 6 -11.66 26.67 -4.62
CA LEU A 6 -10.81 25.93 -5.53
C LEU A 6 -10.24 26.79 -6.62
N LEU A 7 -11.03 27.73 -7.13
CA LEU A 7 -10.59 28.67 -8.16
C LEU A 7 -9.49 29.57 -7.60
N LYS A 8 -9.67 30.15 -6.40
CA LYS A 8 -8.65 30.97 -5.74
C LYS A 8 -7.36 30.20 -5.45
N ILE A 9 -7.45 29.01 -4.83
CA ILE A 9 -6.25 28.21 -4.54
C ILE A 9 -5.55 27.77 -5.83
N SER A 10 -6.30 27.38 -6.86
CA SER A 10 -5.71 27.02 -8.15
C SER A 10 -4.96 28.19 -8.79
N GLU A 11 -5.55 29.39 -8.77
CA GLU A 11 -4.92 30.62 -9.26
C GLU A 11 -3.62 30.94 -8.51
N SER A 12 -3.62 30.85 -7.17
CA SER A 12 -2.41 31.05 -6.37
C SER A 12 -1.33 30.00 -6.68
N LEU A 13 -1.72 28.73 -6.85
CA LEU A 13 -0.79 27.63 -7.15
C LEU A 13 -0.21 27.71 -8.57
N ASP A 14 -0.93 28.29 -9.53
CA ASP A 14 -0.43 28.50 -10.90
C ASP A 14 0.51 29.72 -11.01
N SER A 15 0.53 30.61 -10.02
CA SER A 15 1.35 31.83 -10.01
C SER A 15 2.81 31.56 -9.63
N ASP A 16 3.71 31.42 -10.60
CA ASP A 16 5.16 31.28 -10.39
C ASP A 16 5.85 32.54 -9.83
N ARG A 17 5.09 33.60 -9.51
CA ARG A 17 5.61 34.89 -9.01
C ARG A 17 5.82 34.94 -7.51
N LEU A 18 5.14 34.08 -6.76
CA LEU A 18 5.16 34.06 -5.31
C LEU A 18 6.31 33.20 -4.80
N SER A 19 7.06 33.72 -3.82
CA SER A 19 7.93 32.88 -3.01
C SER A 19 7.12 31.85 -2.21
N LEU A 20 7.77 30.79 -1.73
CA LEU A 20 7.09 29.73 -0.96
C LEU A 20 6.39 30.27 0.30
N SER A 21 6.99 31.27 0.98
CA SER A 21 6.37 31.90 2.15
C SER A 21 5.16 32.76 1.80
N GLU A 22 5.22 33.50 0.69
CA GLU A 22 4.08 34.31 0.22
C GLU A 22 2.92 33.41 -0.22
N LEU A 23 3.24 32.34 -0.95
CA LEU A 23 2.27 31.33 -1.34
C LEU A 23 1.59 30.70 -0.14
N ALA A 24 2.36 30.30 0.88
CA ALA A 24 1.81 29.73 2.11
C ALA A 24 0.87 30.72 2.83
N ALA A 25 1.25 32.00 2.92
CA ALA A 25 0.44 33.04 3.52
C ALA A 25 -0.89 33.24 2.76
N GLU A 26 -0.84 33.30 1.43
CA GLU A 26 -2.04 33.45 0.61
C GLU A 26 -2.98 32.25 0.73
N ILE A 27 -2.42 31.03 0.72
CA ILE A 27 -3.19 29.80 0.92
C ILE A 27 -3.82 29.79 2.33
N ASN A 28 -3.11 30.22 3.37
CA ASN A 28 -3.65 30.33 4.73
C ASN A 28 -4.82 31.30 4.82
N ASP A 29 -4.71 32.47 4.19
CA ASP A 29 -5.78 33.45 4.16
C ASP A 29 -7.04 32.89 3.49
N ILE A 30 -6.87 32.16 2.38
CA ILE A 30 -8.00 31.54 1.68
C ILE A 30 -8.64 30.43 2.54
N ILE A 31 -7.83 29.53 3.13
CA ILE A 31 -8.32 28.38 3.89
C ILE A 31 -9.06 28.79 5.15
N SER A 32 -8.61 29.86 5.83
CA SER A 32 -9.23 30.38 7.04
C SER A 32 -10.70 30.81 6.85
N GLN A 33 -11.12 31.03 5.60
CA GLN A 33 -12.46 31.46 5.22
C GLN A 33 -13.41 30.29 4.89
N HIS A 34 -12.95 29.05 4.95
CA HIS A 34 -13.68 27.87 4.46
C HIS A 34 -13.76 26.76 5.49
N GLU A 35 -14.86 26.00 5.47
CA GLU A 35 -15.12 24.92 6.42
C GLU A 35 -14.26 23.69 6.12
N LEU A 36 -14.06 22.83 7.13
CA LEU A 36 -13.27 21.60 7.00
C LEU A 36 -13.74 20.69 5.85
N SER A 37 -15.06 20.57 5.65
CA SER A 37 -15.64 19.77 4.56
C SER A 37 -15.17 20.25 3.18
N GLU A 38 -15.10 21.57 2.97
CA GLU A 38 -14.60 22.17 1.73
C GLU A 38 -13.09 21.99 1.58
N GLN A 39 -12.33 22.10 2.68
CA GLN A 39 -10.90 21.86 2.69
C GLN A 39 -10.55 20.40 2.32
N LEU A 40 -11.34 19.43 2.77
CA LEU A 40 -11.17 18.01 2.44
C LEU A 40 -11.37 17.73 0.94
N GLU A 41 -12.20 18.51 0.23
CA GLU A 41 -12.41 18.38 -1.22
C GLU A 41 -11.21 18.88 -2.07
N LEU A 42 -10.24 19.57 -1.46
CA LEU A 42 -9.13 20.22 -2.16
C LEU A 42 -8.24 19.23 -2.92
N HIS A 43 -7.87 18.12 -2.28
CA HIS A 43 -6.90 17.18 -2.82
C HIS A 43 -7.35 16.58 -4.16
N GLY A 44 -8.65 16.37 -4.37
CA GLY A 44 -9.20 15.80 -5.61
C GLY A 44 -9.45 16.80 -6.74
N SER A 45 -9.23 18.09 -6.47
CA SER A 45 -9.71 19.19 -7.33
C SER A 45 -8.59 20.02 -7.96
N ILE A 46 -7.35 19.82 -7.52
CA ILE A 46 -6.16 20.47 -8.07
C ILE A 46 -5.39 19.52 -8.99
N ASN A 47 -4.73 20.06 -10.01
CA ASN A 47 -3.93 19.27 -10.93
C ASN A 47 -2.59 18.84 -10.29
N LYS A 48 -1.86 17.92 -10.95
CA LYS A 48 -0.59 17.36 -10.45
C LYS A 48 0.50 18.41 -10.17
N LYS A 49 0.63 19.43 -11.02
CA LYS A 49 1.60 20.53 -10.84
C LYS A 49 1.24 21.35 -9.60
N GLN A 50 -0.03 21.71 -9.48
CA GLN A 50 -0.58 22.45 -8.34
C GLN A 50 -0.42 21.65 -7.03
N LEU A 51 -0.68 20.34 -7.06
CA LEU A 51 -0.51 19.46 -5.91
C LEU A 51 0.94 19.40 -5.43
N ALA A 52 1.90 19.22 -6.35
CA ALA A 52 3.32 19.23 -6.02
C ALA A 52 3.76 20.58 -5.41
N ARG A 53 3.25 21.69 -5.95
CA ARG A 53 3.52 23.01 -5.41
C ARG A 53 2.91 23.21 -4.02
N LEU A 54 1.66 22.82 -3.82
CA LEU A 54 0.99 22.87 -2.51
C LEU A 54 1.74 22.03 -1.48
N TYR A 55 2.15 20.82 -1.86
CA TYR A 55 2.93 19.93 -1.00
C TYR A 55 4.23 20.59 -0.52
N SER A 56 4.93 21.32 -1.39
CA SER A 56 6.20 22.01 -1.04
C SER A 56 6.08 23.09 0.05
N VAL A 57 4.86 23.56 0.34
CA VAL A 57 4.58 24.56 1.38
C VAL A 57 3.66 24.03 2.49
N LEU A 58 3.30 22.75 2.46
CA LEU A 58 2.24 22.17 3.31
C LEU A 58 2.55 22.26 4.82
N ASN A 59 3.84 22.28 5.18
CA ASN A 59 4.30 22.50 6.54
C ASN A 59 4.03 23.93 7.05
N LEU A 60 3.98 24.91 6.15
CA LEU A 60 3.70 26.33 6.47
C LEU A 60 2.20 26.66 6.41
N VAL A 61 1.38 25.76 5.87
CA VAL A 61 -0.06 25.95 5.73
C VAL A 61 -0.82 25.45 6.98
N HIS A 62 -1.70 26.27 7.53
CA HIS A 62 -2.53 26.01 8.71
C HIS A 62 -3.85 25.31 8.35
N MET A 63 -3.74 24.08 7.86
CA MET A 63 -4.87 23.18 7.64
C MET A 63 -5.05 22.20 8.79
N ASP A 64 -6.26 21.65 8.91
CA ASP A 64 -6.52 20.46 9.73
C ASP A 64 -5.61 19.29 9.31
N SER A 65 -5.22 18.46 10.28
CA SER A 65 -4.31 17.34 10.04
C SER A 65 -4.87 16.33 9.04
N SER A 66 -6.19 16.11 9.03
CA SER A 66 -6.83 15.21 8.07
C SER A 66 -6.70 15.73 6.63
N VAL A 67 -6.84 17.04 6.41
CA VAL A 67 -6.66 17.67 5.10
C VAL A 67 -5.22 17.52 4.62
N LYS A 68 -4.24 17.78 5.50
CA LYS A 68 -2.82 17.57 5.19
C LYS A 68 -2.52 16.12 4.83
N GLU A 69 -3.09 15.16 5.56
CA GLU A 69 -2.97 13.74 5.26
C GLU A 69 -3.51 13.41 3.86
N HIS A 70 -4.70 13.89 3.51
CA HIS A 70 -5.29 13.67 2.18
C HIS A 70 -4.44 14.28 1.05
N ILE A 71 -3.90 15.48 1.23
CA ILE A 71 -2.99 16.12 0.26
C ILE A 71 -1.70 15.31 0.11
N THR A 72 -1.07 14.95 1.24
CA THR A 72 0.17 14.17 1.30
C THR A 72 -0.02 12.82 0.60
N TRP A 73 -1.11 12.11 0.93
CA TRP A 73 -1.45 10.84 0.30
C TRP A 73 -1.62 10.99 -1.22
N ASN A 74 -2.39 11.99 -1.68
CA ASN A 74 -2.62 12.18 -3.10
C ASN A 74 -1.34 12.55 -3.84
N TYR A 75 -0.45 13.32 -3.21
CA TYR A 75 0.85 13.67 -3.77
C TYR A 75 1.69 12.41 -4.03
N PHE A 76 1.89 11.57 -3.01
CA PHE A 76 2.69 10.34 -3.17
C PHE A 76 2.03 9.31 -4.07
N LYS A 77 0.70 9.18 -4.04
CA LYS A 77 -0.02 8.31 -4.97
C LYS A 77 0.26 8.70 -6.42
N ASN A 78 0.14 9.99 -6.76
CA ASN A 78 0.44 10.47 -8.11
C ASN A 78 1.90 10.21 -8.49
N LYS A 79 2.85 10.42 -7.57
CA LYS A 79 4.26 10.11 -7.81
C LYS A 79 4.49 8.62 -8.10
N CYS A 80 3.87 7.71 -7.34
CA CYS A 80 3.96 6.27 -7.54
C CYS A 80 3.28 5.78 -8.84
N ASP A 81 2.33 6.55 -9.38
CA ASP A 81 1.62 6.24 -10.62
C ASP A 81 2.29 6.89 -11.85
N GLU A 82 3.15 7.89 -11.66
CA GLU A 82 3.90 8.58 -12.73
C GLU A 82 5.18 7.87 -13.15
N THR A 83 5.71 6.99 -12.30
CA THR A 83 6.91 6.25 -12.63
C THR A 83 6.57 5.18 -13.69
N ASP A 84 7.20 5.27 -14.86
CA ASP A 84 7.18 4.21 -15.89
C ASP A 84 7.89 2.91 -15.42
N THR A 85 8.36 2.89 -14.19
CA THR A 85 9.00 1.74 -13.55
C THR A 85 7.97 0.85 -12.88
N THR A 86 8.20 -0.47 -12.95
CA THR A 86 7.40 -1.46 -12.22
C THR A 86 7.45 -1.26 -10.69
N TYR A 87 8.57 -0.72 -10.20
CA TYR A 87 8.84 -0.56 -8.77
C TYR A 87 8.89 0.90 -8.35
N ILE A 88 8.51 1.17 -7.10
CA ILE A 88 8.78 2.44 -6.43
C ILE A 88 10.30 2.57 -6.27
N ASN A 89 10.87 3.65 -6.80
CA ASN A 89 12.29 3.91 -6.67
C ASN A 89 12.69 4.22 -5.22
N GLU A 90 13.98 4.11 -4.91
CA GLU A 90 14.44 4.23 -3.53
C GLU A 90 14.25 5.64 -2.96
N GLU A 91 14.47 6.68 -3.76
CA GLU A 91 14.33 8.07 -3.33
C GLU A 91 12.89 8.39 -2.89
N LEU A 92 11.91 7.97 -3.70
CA LEU A 92 10.49 8.14 -3.40
C LEU A 92 10.07 7.31 -2.18
N LEU A 93 10.60 6.10 -2.04
CA LEU A 93 10.30 5.26 -0.88
C LEU A 93 10.84 5.89 0.41
N GLU A 94 12.06 6.43 0.38
CA GLU A 94 12.66 7.14 1.51
C GLU A 94 11.85 8.40 1.87
N GLU A 95 11.41 9.18 0.87
CA GLU A 95 10.54 10.34 1.10
C GLU A 95 9.23 9.95 1.79
N ILE A 96 8.57 8.87 1.35
CA ILE A 96 7.33 8.35 1.98
C ILE A 96 7.60 7.93 3.42
N VAL A 97 8.69 7.20 3.67
CA VAL A 97 9.03 6.66 5.00
C VAL A 97 9.33 7.79 5.97
N GLU A 98 10.14 8.79 5.58
CA GLU A 98 10.44 9.93 6.45
C GLU A 98 9.18 10.77 6.72
N THR A 99 8.38 11.03 5.69
CA THR A 99 7.12 11.77 5.87
C THR A 99 6.18 11.03 6.83
N TYR A 100 6.07 9.70 6.74
CA TYR A 100 5.30 8.90 7.69
C TYR A 100 5.89 8.95 9.11
N ARG A 101 7.22 8.93 9.24
CA ARG A 101 7.88 8.98 10.56
C ARG A 101 7.53 10.25 11.31
N GLU A 102 7.50 11.38 10.62
CA GLU A 102 7.18 12.70 11.17
C GLU A 102 5.67 12.87 11.41
N SER A 103 4.85 12.57 10.40
CA SER A 103 3.42 12.90 10.42
C SER A 103 2.52 11.83 11.04
N LYS A 104 2.94 10.57 11.02
CA LYS A 104 2.11 9.38 11.35
C LYS A 104 0.82 9.25 10.55
N TYR A 105 0.76 9.84 9.36
CA TYR A 105 -0.40 9.73 8.46
C TYR A 105 -0.63 8.28 8.00
N LEU A 106 -1.80 7.73 8.33
CA LEU A 106 -2.17 6.34 8.02
C LEU A 106 -2.39 6.11 6.53
N GLY A 107 -2.70 7.16 5.77
CA GLY A 107 -2.76 7.15 4.32
C GLY A 107 -1.44 6.67 3.69
N LEU A 108 -0.29 7.06 4.25
CA LEU A 108 1.02 6.64 3.73
C LEU A 108 1.28 5.15 3.96
N GLU A 109 0.88 4.62 5.13
CA GLU A 109 0.93 3.18 5.37
C GLU A 109 0.01 2.42 4.42
N SER A 110 -1.18 2.97 4.14
CA SER A 110 -2.12 2.39 3.17
C SER A 110 -1.54 2.34 1.76
N LEU A 111 -0.81 3.39 1.36
CA LEU A 111 -0.09 3.44 0.08
C LEU A 111 0.96 2.32 -0.02
N ILE A 112 1.74 2.10 1.03
CA ILE A 112 2.75 1.02 1.08
C ILE A 112 2.08 -0.36 1.06
N ILE A 113 0.99 -0.55 1.79
CA ILE A 113 0.22 -1.79 1.78
C ILE A 113 -0.29 -2.11 0.36
N ASP A 114 -0.79 -1.11 -0.36
CA ASP A 114 -1.26 -1.31 -1.73
C ASP A 114 -0.10 -1.56 -2.71
N ALA A 115 1.05 -0.91 -2.50
CA ALA A 115 2.27 -1.20 -3.26
C ALA A 115 2.75 -2.64 -3.04
N LEU A 116 2.65 -3.17 -1.81
CA LEU A 116 2.93 -4.59 -1.51
C LEU A 116 1.96 -5.52 -2.23
N LYS A 117 0.65 -5.24 -2.22
CA LYS A 117 -0.36 -6.08 -2.90
C LYS A 117 -0.20 -6.12 -4.41
N THR A 118 0.31 -5.03 -5.00
CA THR A 118 0.49 -4.86 -6.44
C THR A 118 1.92 -5.15 -6.90
N ASP A 119 2.75 -5.73 -6.02
CA ASP A 119 4.14 -6.10 -6.28
C ASP A 119 5.01 -4.92 -6.81
N LYS A 120 4.69 -3.69 -6.40
CA LYS A 120 5.45 -2.46 -6.73
C LYS A 120 6.64 -2.19 -5.78
N ILE A 121 6.93 -3.11 -4.87
CA ILE A 121 8.04 -3.02 -3.91
C ILE A 121 9.10 -4.06 -4.27
N GLN A 122 10.39 -3.74 -4.10
CA GLN A 122 11.48 -4.68 -4.27
C GLN A 122 11.78 -5.44 -2.97
N LEU A 123 12.28 -6.67 -3.06
CA LEU A 123 12.57 -7.50 -1.87
C LEU A 123 13.59 -6.86 -0.91
N ASN A 124 14.61 -6.18 -1.44
CA ASN A 124 15.62 -5.46 -0.64
C ASN A 124 15.01 -4.26 0.15
N GLN A 125 13.94 -3.64 -0.36
CA GLN A 125 13.24 -2.51 0.27
C GLN A 125 12.41 -2.93 1.49
N ILE A 126 11.94 -4.17 1.53
CA ILE A 126 11.08 -4.67 2.60
C ILE A 126 11.71 -4.51 3.99
N SER A 127 13.01 -4.76 4.11
CA SER A 127 13.73 -4.64 5.37
C SER A 127 13.70 -3.21 5.97
N LYS A 128 13.62 -2.18 5.11
CA LYS A 128 13.45 -0.79 5.54
C LYS A 128 12.02 -0.55 6.02
N LEU A 129 11.04 -1.05 5.28
CA LEU A 129 9.62 -0.90 5.61
C LEU A 129 9.25 -1.59 6.93
N GLU A 130 9.79 -2.78 7.20
CA GLU A 130 9.55 -3.53 8.44
C GLU A 130 10.12 -2.87 9.70
N LYS A 131 11.03 -1.90 9.55
CA LYS A 131 11.52 -1.08 10.66
C LYS A 131 10.62 0.12 10.97
N CYS A 132 9.67 0.41 10.08
CA CYS A 132 8.84 1.61 10.15
C CYS A 132 7.36 1.30 10.39
N PHE A 133 6.83 0.27 9.73
CA PHE A 133 5.42 -0.08 9.76
C PHE A 133 5.19 -1.37 10.55
N PHE A 134 4.20 -1.35 11.45
CA PHE A 134 3.94 -2.44 12.40
C PHE A 134 2.46 -2.84 12.50
N SER A 135 1.57 -2.27 11.68
CA SER A 135 0.17 -2.65 11.75
C SER A 135 -0.03 -4.11 11.33
N LYS A 136 -1.11 -4.71 11.82
CA LYS A 136 -1.50 -6.07 11.43
C LYS A 136 -1.70 -6.20 9.91
N ALA A 137 -2.19 -5.14 9.26
CA ALA A 137 -2.41 -5.12 7.83
C ALA A 137 -1.09 -5.11 7.07
N PHE A 138 -0.14 -4.26 7.48
CA PHE A 138 1.21 -4.22 6.91
C PHE A 138 1.94 -5.56 7.08
N ILE A 139 1.97 -6.11 8.29
CA ILE A 139 2.66 -7.38 8.56
C ILE A 139 2.10 -8.50 7.67
N LYS A 140 0.77 -8.58 7.54
CA LYS A 140 0.11 -9.56 6.69
C LYS A 140 0.57 -9.44 5.23
N GLU A 141 0.53 -8.24 4.67
CA GLU A 141 0.87 -8.04 3.25
C GLU A 141 2.38 -8.15 2.99
N SER A 142 3.24 -7.77 3.93
CA SER A 142 4.70 -8.02 3.86
C SER A 142 4.99 -9.52 3.82
N VAL A 143 4.37 -10.29 4.71
CA VAL A 143 4.50 -11.76 4.72
C VAL A 143 4.02 -12.35 3.40
N ALA A 144 2.84 -11.94 2.91
CA ALA A 144 2.30 -12.41 1.64
C ALA A 144 3.25 -12.08 0.48
N PHE A 145 3.75 -10.85 0.40
CA PHE A 145 4.69 -10.40 -0.61
C PHE A 145 5.98 -11.24 -0.63
N LYS A 146 6.65 -11.40 0.52
CA LYS A 146 7.90 -12.18 0.61
C LYS A 146 7.75 -13.60 0.06
N HIS A 147 6.62 -14.25 0.31
CA HIS A 147 6.38 -15.60 -0.20
C HIS A 147 6.01 -15.62 -1.68
N ARG A 148 5.34 -14.57 -2.20
CA ARG A 148 5.15 -14.40 -3.64
C ARG A 148 6.47 -14.24 -4.38
N GLU A 149 7.45 -13.53 -3.81
CA GLU A 149 8.80 -13.43 -4.39
C GLU A 149 9.46 -14.81 -4.50
N ILE A 150 9.43 -15.62 -3.44
CA ILE A 150 9.97 -16.99 -3.46
C ILE A 150 9.33 -17.82 -4.59
N ILE A 151 8.01 -17.77 -4.72
CA ILE A 151 7.27 -18.49 -5.77
C ILE A 151 7.68 -17.98 -7.16
N ARG A 152 7.81 -16.65 -7.33
CA ARG A 152 8.18 -16.03 -8.62
C ARG A 152 9.59 -16.43 -9.06
N ASP A 153 10.50 -16.61 -8.11
CA ASP A 153 11.87 -17.08 -8.35
C ASP A 153 11.94 -18.61 -8.56
N GLY A 154 10.80 -19.31 -8.64
CA GLY A 154 10.72 -20.75 -8.84
C GLY A 154 10.96 -21.58 -7.57
N GLY A 155 10.96 -20.93 -6.40
CA GLY A 155 11.09 -21.60 -5.12
C GLY A 155 9.85 -22.41 -4.73
N ILE A 156 10.06 -23.44 -3.90
CA ILE A 156 8.99 -24.26 -3.34
C ILE A 156 8.79 -23.84 -1.88
N LEU A 157 7.54 -23.55 -1.51
CA LEU A 157 7.21 -23.22 -0.13
C LEU A 157 7.26 -24.45 0.77
N ASP A 158 7.97 -24.35 1.88
CA ASP A 158 8.05 -25.40 2.88
C ASP A 158 6.86 -25.38 3.86
N LYS A 159 6.88 -26.31 4.81
CA LYS A 159 5.87 -26.44 5.86
C LYS A 159 5.73 -25.17 6.70
N GLU A 160 6.83 -24.59 7.16
CA GLU A 160 6.82 -23.43 8.07
C GLU A 160 6.29 -22.17 7.37
N GLN A 161 6.64 -22.02 6.10
CA GLN A 161 6.17 -20.95 5.22
C GLN A 161 4.67 -21.04 4.97
N VAL A 162 4.15 -22.23 4.66
CA VAL A 162 2.69 -22.45 4.50
C VAL A 162 1.96 -22.17 5.81
N VAL A 163 2.45 -22.67 6.95
CA VAL A 163 1.85 -22.40 8.26
C VAL A 163 1.82 -20.89 8.55
N THR A 164 2.90 -20.19 8.21
CA THR A 164 2.99 -18.73 8.37
C THR A 164 1.95 -18.02 7.52
N LEU A 165 1.81 -18.35 6.23
CA LEU A 165 0.80 -17.76 5.36
C LEU A 165 -0.63 -18.01 5.86
N LEU A 166 -0.93 -19.22 6.33
CA LEU A 166 -2.24 -19.57 6.90
C LEU A 166 -2.51 -18.77 8.19
N LYS A 167 -1.51 -18.64 9.08
CA LYS A 167 -1.60 -17.84 10.31
C LYS A 167 -1.96 -16.38 10.02
N TYR A 168 -1.36 -15.79 8.99
CA TYR A 168 -1.63 -14.41 8.58
C TYR A 168 -2.83 -14.27 7.63
N ARG A 169 -3.55 -15.36 7.33
CA ARG A 169 -4.69 -15.37 6.40
C ARG A 169 -4.32 -14.86 5.00
N ALA A 170 -3.09 -15.15 4.55
CA ALA A 170 -2.60 -14.81 3.21
C ALA A 170 -3.04 -15.87 2.17
N TYR A 171 -4.34 -16.18 2.15
CA TYR A 171 -4.90 -17.31 1.41
C TYR A 171 -4.69 -17.21 -0.10
N THR A 172 -4.68 -16.01 -0.67
CA THR A 172 -4.42 -15.79 -2.10
C THR A 172 -3.00 -16.18 -2.49
N THR A 173 -2.03 -15.98 -1.59
CA THR A 173 -0.63 -16.40 -1.81
C THR A 173 -0.48 -17.92 -1.68
N VAL A 174 -1.20 -18.54 -0.74
CA VAL A 174 -1.26 -20.02 -0.65
C VAL A 174 -1.90 -20.60 -1.91
N GLU A 175 -2.99 -20.01 -2.39
CA GLU A 175 -3.66 -20.43 -3.63
C GLU A 175 -2.71 -20.34 -4.83
N LEU A 176 -2.02 -19.21 -4.99
CA LEU A 176 -1.01 -19.01 -6.02
C LEU A 176 0.07 -20.10 -5.97
N ALA A 177 0.59 -20.39 -4.77
CA ALA A 177 1.63 -21.41 -4.60
C ALA A 177 1.14 -22.80 -5.03
N ILE A 178 -0.08 -23.19 -4.63
CA ILE A 178 -0.66 -24.48 -5.02
C ILE A 178 -0.88 -24.54 -6.54
N ASP A 179 -1.43 -23.48 -7.13
CA ASP A 179 -1.71 -23.42 -8.57
C ASP A 179 -0.43 -23.53 -9.41
N GLN A 180 0.69 -23.05 -8.88
CA GLN A 180 2.01 -23.16 -9.52
C GLN A 180 2.79 -24.42 -9.11
N SER A 181 2.20 -25.33 -8.34
CA SER A 181 2.90 -26.50 -7.78
C SER A 181 4.15 -26.13 -6.96
N ALA A 182 4.17 -24.93 -6.37
CA ALA A 182 5.26 -24.34 -5.60
C ALA A 182 5.08 -24.56 -4.09
N VAL A 183 4.62 -25.74 -3.69
CA VAL A 183 4.44 -26.12 -2.28
C VAL A 183 4.96 -27.53 -2.07
N SER A 184 5.74 -27.76 -1.00
CA SER A 184 6.25 -29.07 -0.65
C SER A 184 5.13 -30.01 -0.20
N LYS A 185 5.37 -31.33 -0.25
CA LYS A 185 4.39 -32.33 0.25
C LYS A 185 3.99 -32.05 1.70
N ASP A 186 4.97 -31.75 2.56
CA ASP A 186 4.72 -31.41 3.98
C ASP A 186 3.92 -30.10 4.13
N GLY A 187 4.16 -29.12 3.27
CA GLY A 187 3.37 -27.88 3.23
C GLY A 187 1.92 -28.12 2.85
N LEU A 188 1.65 -28.99 1.87
CA LEU A 188 0.29 -29.33 1.44
C LEU A 188 -0.53 -29.99 2.56
N ILE A 189 0.11 -30.79 3.43
CA ILE A 189 -0.53 -31.43 4.58
C ILE A 189 -1.06 -30.40 5.59
N GLU A 190 -0.43 -29.23 5.70
CA GLU A 190 -0.88 -28.18 6.64
C GLU A 190 -2.12 -27.42 6.16
N VAL A 191 -2.48 -27.54 4.89
CA VAL A 191 -3.75 -27.02 4.36
C VAL A 191 -4.87 -27.98 4.75
N ARG A 192 -5.39 -27.84 5.97
CA ARG A 192 -6.42 -28.71 6.55
C ARG A 192 -7.83 -28.26 6.21
N LYS A 193 -8.76 -29.21 6.17
CA LYS A 193 -10.20 -28.94 6.04
C LYS A 193 -10.65 -28.05 7.21
N PRO A 194 -11.32 -26.90 6.97
CA PRO A 194 -11.76 -26.02 8.04
C PRO A 194 -12.96 -26.61 8.80
N ASN A 195 -13.06 -26.30 10.09
CA ASN A 195 -14.25 -26.61 10.87
C ASN A 195 -15.46 -25.74 10.47
N PRO A 196 -16.70 -26.18 10.72
CA PRO A 196 -17.91 -25.44 10.32
C PRO A 196 -18.00 -24.00 10.84
N HIS A 197 -17.37 -23.71 11.99
CA HIS A 197 -17.39 -22.41 12.66
C HIS A 197 -16.10 -21.59 12.44
N GLU A 198 -15.18 -22.04 11.59
CA GLU A 198 -13.98 -21.28 11.30
C GLU A 198 -14.25 -20.08 10.41
N ASN A 199 -13.55 -18.98 10.70
CA ASN A 199 -13.51 -17.82 9.83
C ASN A 199 -12.97 -18.20 8.45
N ASP A 200 -13.46 -17.50 7.42
CA ASP A 200 -13.01 -17.68 6.03
C ASP A 200 -13.23 -19.10 5.48
N ARG A 201 -14.20 -19.86 6.04
CA ARG A 201 -14.49 -21.26 5.70
C ARG A 201 -14.49 -21.55 4.20
N LYS A 202 -15.20 -20.74 3.39
CA LYS A 202 -15.30 -20.92 1.93
C LYS A 202 -13.93 -20.89 1.25
N LEU A 203 -13.06 -19.96 1.64
CA LEU A 203 -11.72 -19.83 1.07
C LEU A 203 -10.83 -21.00 1.49
N ARG A 204 -10.92 -21.41 2.76
CA ARG A 204 -10.13 -22.54 3.28
C ARG A 204 -10.57 -23.89 2.72
N GLU A 205 -11.87 -24.09 2.48
CA GLU A 205 -12.38 -25.28 1.77
C GLU A 205 -11.84 -25.35 0.34
N LYS A 206 -11.86 -24.21 -0.38
CA LYS A 206 -11.28 -24.12 -1.73
C LYS A 206 -9.80 -24.49 -1.72
N LEU A 207 -9.01 -23.93 -0.80
CA LEU A 207 -7.60 -24.24 -0.64
C LEU A 207 -7.36 -25.73 -0.32
N PHE A 208 -8.14 -26.28 0.61
CA PHE A 208 -8.05 -27.70 0.97
C PHE A 208 -8.25 -28.61 -0.25
N HIS A 209 -9.30 -28.37 -1.05
CA HIS A 209 -9.55 -29.16 -2.25
C HIS A 209 -8.42 -29.05 -3.28
N LYS A 210 -7.87 -27.85 -3.48
CA LYS A 210 -6.71 -27.65 -4.36
C LYS A 210 -5.48 -28.40 -3.86
N ALA A 211 -5.18 -28.31 -2.56
CA ALA A 211 -4.03 -28.98 -1.96
C ALA A 211 -4.12 -30.51 -2.08
N GLN A 212 -5.29 -31.11 -1.81
CA GLN A 212 -5.50 -32.55 -1.93
C GLN A 212 -5.37 -33.05 -3.37
N ASN A 213 -5.89 -32.28 -4.33
CA ASN A 213 -5.71 -32.60 -5.74
C ASN A 213 -4.24 -32.59 -6.13
N LEU A 214 -3.46 -31.57 -5.74
CA LEU A 214 -2.04 -31.53 -6.05
C LEU A 214 -1.26 -32.67 -5.36
N TYR A 215 -1.56 -32.93 -4.09
CA TYR A 215 -0.91 -33.99 -3.31
C TYR A 215 -1.08 -35.37 -3.96
N SER A 216 -2.31 -35.72 -4.34
CA SER A 216 -2.60 -37.00 -5.02
C SER A 216 -1.90 -37.17 -6.37
N HIS A 217 -1.67 -36.08 -7.12
CA HIS A 217 -0.92 -36.13 -8.38
C HIS A 217 0.59 -36.28 -8.15
N SER A 218 1.10 -35.78 -7.03
CA SER A 218 2.52 -35.90 -6.64
C SER A 218 2.91 -37.29 -6.12
N ASP A 219 1.94 -38.10 -5.69
CA ASP A 219 2.16 -39.49 -5.27
C ASP A 219 2.07 -40.48 -6.44
N ASN A 220 1.37 -40.11 -7.53
CA ASN A 220 1.26 -40.94 -8.74
C ASN A 220 2.42 -40.76 -9.74
N ARG A 221 3.31 -39.78 -9.52
CA ARG A 221 4.54 -39.57 -10.29
C ARG A 221 5.75 -40.09 -9.50
N GLY A 222 5.68 -41.37 -9.12
CA GLY A 222 6.77 -42.03 -8.39
C GLY A 222 8.13 -41.79 -9.02
N ASP A 223 9.11 -41.57 -8.15
CA ASP A 223 10.54 -41.65 -8.44
C ASP A 223 10.91 -42.90 -9.25
#